data_AF-A0A955P965-F1
#
_entry.id   AF-A0A955P965-F1
#
_cell.length_a   1.000
_cell.length_b   1.000
_cell.length_c   1.000
_cell.angle_alpha   90.00
_cell.angle_beta   90.00
_cell.angle_gamma   90.00
#
_symmetry.space_group_name_H-M   'P 1'
#
loop_
_entity.id
_entity.type
_entity.pdbx_description
1 polymer ?
#
loop_
_entity_poly.entity_id
_entity_poly.type
_entity_poly.pdbx_seq_one_letter_code
_entity_poly.pdbx_strand_id
1 'polypeptide(L)'
;MKGTNRGISLIELLVVILSLAIVGSMAFQFLWESNTRVARNLSQAAKADRLRLLQKSVDQDLSSVYPNPLEAGVLVGSSTDQETGRTMIETRILESDPNAEPALYQVKYRLQEYPEGSGRTALVRALDPDLAEGDSEETKVKPVFTLDVQESLDWKVETTDWRGATSPSKL
;
A
#
# COMPACT_ATOMS: atom_id res chain seq x y z
N MET A 1 -72.97 0.31 31.68
CA MET A 1 -71.63 0.22 31.05
C MET A 1 -70.61 0.75 32.07
N LYS A 2 -69.82 -0.13 32.69
CA LYS A 2 -68.70 0.26 33.57
C LYS A 2 -67.43 -0.34 32.98
N GLY A 3 -66.66 0.50 32.30
CA GLY A 3 -65.35 0.15 31.77
C GLY A 3 -64.42 -0.17 32.93
N THR A 4 -64.01 -1.43 33.02
CA THR A 4 -63.02 -1.88 34.00
C THR A 4 -61.66 -1.50 33.47
N ASN A 5 -61.14 -0.35 33.89
CA ASN A 5 -59.72 -0.02 33.75
C ASN A 5 -58.94 -1.00 34.63
N ARG A 6 -58.51 -2.12 34.05
CA ARG A 6 -57.58 -3.05 34.70
C ARG A 6 -56.23 -2.36 34.76
N GLY A 7 -55.87 -1.86 35.95
CA GLY A 7 -54.54 -1.35 36.22
C GLY A 7 -53.52 -2.47 36.06
N ILE A 8 -52.48 -2.22 35.26
CA ILE A 8 -51.35 -3.12 35.06
C ILE A 8 -50.70 -3.37 36.43
N SER A 9 -50.50 -4.63 36.79
CA SER A 9 -49.81 -4.99 38.03
C SER A 9 -48.34 -4.52 37.97
N LEU A 10 -47.78 -4.08 39.10
CA LEU A 10 -46.38 -3.63 39.18
C LEU A 10 -45.39 -4.70 38.68
N ILE A 11 -45.74 -5.98 38.86
CA ILE A 11 -44.96 -7.12 38.38
C ILE A 11 -45.02 -7.23 36.85
N GLU A 12 -46.19 -7.03 36.24
CA GLU A 12 -46.36 -7.06 34.79
C GLU A 12 -45.55 -5.94 34.13
N LEU A 13 -45.56 -4.74 34.72
CA LEU A 13 -44.72 -3.62 34.27
C LEU A 13 -43.22 -3.97 34.32
N LEU A 14 -42.78 -4.62 35.39
CA LEU A 14 -41.39 -5.00 35.59
C LEU A 14 -40.93 -6.06 34.58
N VAL A 15 -41.79 -7.03 34.27
CA VAL A 15 -41.53 -8.03 33.22
C VAL A 15 -41.43 -7.39 31.83
N VAL A 16 -42.30 -6.43 31.52
CA VAL A 16 -42.25 -5.70 30.23
C VAL A 16 -40.94 -4.92 30.12
N ILE A 17 -40.54 -4.17 31.15
CA ILE A 17 -39.29 -3.39 31.14
C ILE A 17 -38.08 -4.32 31.01
N LEU A 18 -38.06 -5.44 31.75
CA LEU A 18 -36.95 -6.39 31.70
C LEU A 18 -36.85 -7.06 30.32
N SER A 19 -37.99 -7.42 29.73
CA SER A 19 -38.05 -8.00 28.39
C SER A 19 -37.54 -7.01 27.33
N LEU A 20 -37.96 -5.74 27.41
CA LEU A 20 -37.46 -4.67 26.55
C LEU A 20 -35.97 -4.43 26.73
N ALA A 21 -35.45 -4.49 27.96
CA ALA A 21 -34.02 -4.34 28.24
C ALA A 21 -33.19 -5.47 27.62
N ILE A 22 -33.66 -6.71 27.72
CA ILE A 22 -32.98 -7.88 27.11
C ILE A 22 -32.99 -7.77 25.59
N VAL A 23 -34.16 -7.51 24.99
CA VAL A 23 -34.29 -7.37 23.53
C VAL A 23 -33.49 -6.18 23.01
N GLY A 24 -33.55 -5.04 23.70
CA GLY A 24 -32.78 -3.84 23.37
C GLY A 24 -31.27 -4.07 23.48
N SER A 25 -30.82 -4.82 24.48
CA SER A 25 -29.41 -5.18 24.65
C SER A 25 -28.91 -6.09 23.52
N MET A 26 -29.67 -7.13 23.16
CA MET A 26 -29.29 -8.00 22.04
C MET A 26 -29.30 -7.28 20.69
N ALA A 27 -30.29 -6.42 20.46
CA ALA A 27 -30.35 -5.60 19.24
C ALA A 27 -29.15 -4.64 19.14
N PHE A 28 -28.78 -4.00 20.25
CA PHE A 28 -27.62 -3.12 20.31
C PHE A 28 -26.31 -3.88 20.06
N GLN A 29 -26.13 -5.04 20.70
CA GLN A 29 -24.95 -5.90 20.47
C GLN A 29 -24.84 -6.35 19.01
N PHE A 30 -25.94 -6.75 18.39
CA PHE A 30 -25.97 -7.16 16.99
C PHE A 30 -25.59 -6.00 16.05
N LEU A 31 -26.17 -4.81 16.27
CA LEU A 31 -25.82 -3.61 15.47
C LEU A 31 -24.36 -3.21 15.66
N TRP A 32 -23.86 -3.27 16.89
CA TRP A 32 -22.47 -2.97 17.21
C TRP A 32 -21.49 -3.93 16.54
N GLU A 33 -21.73 -5.23 16.66
CA GLU A 33 -20.91 -6.26 16.02
C GLU A 33 -20.95 -6.14 14.49
N SER A 34 -22.14 -5.90 13.92
CA SER A 34 -22.30 -5.69 12.48
C SER A 34 -21.47 -4.50 11.99
N ASN A 35 -21.61 -3.34 12.64
CA ASN A 35 -20.82 -2.15 12.30
C ASN A 35 -19.33 -2.38 12.44
N THR A 36 -18.90 -3.09 13.48
CA THR A 36 -17.48 -3.42 13.69
C THR A 36 -16.94 -4.33 12.58
N ARG A 37 -17.72 -5.34 12.15
CA ARG A 37 -17.36 -6.22 11.03
C ARG A 37 -17.30 -5.45 9.70
N VAL A 38 -18.29 -4.59 9.44
CA VAL A 38 -18.31 -3.74 8.24
C VAL A 38 -17.10 -2.81 8.21
N ALA A 39 -16.77 -2.16 9.33
CA ALA A 39 -15.60 -1.30 9.44
C ALA A 39 -14.28 -2.06 9.19
N ARG A 40 -14.15 -3.28 9.74
CA ARG A 40 -12.98 -4.14 9.48
C ARG A 40 -12.89 -4.54 8.00
N ASN A 41 -14.00 -4.94 7.39
CA ASN A 41 -14.03 -5.34 5.98
C ASN A 41 -13.69 -4.17 5.04
N LEU A 42 -14.24 -2.97 5.30
CA LEU A 42 -13.90 -1.76 4.54
C LEU A 42 -12.42 -1.39 4.70
N SER A 43 -11.88 -1.48 5.91
CA SER A 43 -10.44 -1.25 6.16
C SER A 43 -9.56 -2.24 5.40
N GLN A 44 -9.93 -3.53 5.38
CA GLN A 44 -9.21 -4.56 4.62
C GLN A 44 -9.32 -4.35 3.10
N ALA A 45 -10.51 -4.00 2.59
CA ALA A 45 -10.70 -3.69 1.17
C ALA A 45 -9.85 -2.47 0.75
N ALA A 46 -9.88 -1.39 1.54
CA ALA A 46 -9.06 -0.21 1.29
C ALA A 46 -7.54 -0.52 1.35
N LYS A 47 -7.12 -1.47 2.20
CA LYS A 47 -5.72 -1.95 2.21
C LYS A 47 -5.38 -2.72 0.93
N ALA A 48 -6.24 -3.64 0.50
CA ALA A 48 -6.04 -4.41 -0.73
C ALA A 48 -5.97 -3.51 -1.96
N ASP A 49 -6.85 -2.52 -2.07
CA ASP A 49 -6.85 -1.55 -3.17
C ASP A 49 -5.57 -0.71 -3.20
N ARG A 50 -5.11 -0.24 -2.03
CA ARG A 50 -3.83 0.49 -1.92
C ARG A 50 -2.65 -0.38 -2.37
N LEU A 51 -2.60 -1.65 -1.95
CA LEU A 51 -1.54 -2.58 -2.36
C LEU A 51 -1.57 -2.86 -3.87
N ARG A 52 -2.76 -2.98 -4.45
CA ARG A 52 -2.93 -3.14 -5.90
C ARG A 52 -2.41 -1.92 -6.68
N LEU A 53 -2.66 -0.71 -6.19
CA LEU A 53 -2.12 0.52 -6.80
C LEU A 53 -0.60 0.57 -6.69
N LEU A 54 -0.03 0.18 -5.54
CA LEU A 54 1.41 0.07 -5.38
C LEU A 54 2.02 -0.92 -6.37
N GLN A 55 1.45 -2.13 -6.44
CA GLN A 55 1.91 -3.16 -7.36
C GLN A 55 1.88 -2.65 -8.81
N LYS A 56 0.79 -2.01 -9.23
CA LYS A 56 0.68 -1.44 -10.58
C LYS A 56 1.74 -0.36 -10.85
N SER A 57 2.05 0.49 -9.88
CA SER A 57 3.09 1.53 -10.03
C SER A 57 4.47 0.92 -10.20
N VAL A 58 4.79 -0.10 -9.39
CA VAL A 58 6.06 -0.82 -9.48
C VAL A 58 6.14 -1.61 -10.79
N ASP A 59 5.08 -2.32 -11.17
CA ASP A 59 5.00 -3.05 -12.45
C ASP A 59 5.18 -2.12 -13.65
N GLN A 60 4.63 -0.90 -13.59
CA GLN A 60 4.82 0.11 -14.62
C GLN A 60 6.30 0.51 -14.73
N ASP A 61 6.95 0.84 -13.63
CA ASP A 61 8.38 1.21 -13.66
C ASP A 61 9.27 0.04 -14.11
N LEU A 62 8.96 -1.18 -13.68
CA LEU A 62 9.68 -2.40 -14.09
C LEU A 62 9.41 -2.81 -15.54
N SER A 63 8.30 -2.37 -16.14
CA SER A 63 7.99 -2.64 -17.55
C SER A 63 8.43 -1.51 -18.48
N SER A 64 8.62 -0.29 -17.95
CA SER A 64 9.24 0.85 -18.63
C SER A 64 10.77 0.77 -18.70
N VAL A 65 11.34 -0.42 -18.50
CA VAL A 65 12.78 -0.66 -18.62
C VAL A 65 13.24 -0.34 -20.03
N TYR A 66 14.35 0.40 -20.10
CA TYR A 66 15.00 0.82 -21.33
C TYR A 66 15.14 -0.35 -22.31
N PRO A 67 14.79 -0.19 -23.61
CA PRO A 67 14.70 -1.30 -24.57
C PRO A 67 16.03 -2.01 -24.84
N ASN A 68 17.17 -1.45 -24.41
CA ASN A 68 18.48 -2.11 -24.49
C ASN A 68 19.13 -2.30 -23.10
N PRO A 69 18.76 -3.35 -22.35
CA PRO A 69 19.27 -3.56 -21.00
C PRO A 69 20.78 -3.90 -20.94
N LEU A 70 21.37 -4.34 -22.05
CA LEU A 70 22.79 -4.67 -22.16
C LEU A 70 23.68 -3.42 -22.24
N GLU A 71 23.20 -2.33 -22.86
CA GLU A 71 23.92 -1.05 -22.88
C GLU A 71 23.74 -0.26 -21.57
N ALA A 72 22.60 -0.44 -20.89
CA ALA A 72 22.26 0.28 -19.67
C ALA A 72 22.75 -0.39 -18.37
N GLY A 73 23.43 -1.54 -18.42
CA GLY A 73 24.20 -2.09 -17.30
C GLY A 73 23.44 -2.66 -16.09
N VAL A 74 22.15 -2.37 -15.86
CA VAL A 74 21.31 -2.99 -14.80
C VAL A 74 19.83 -2.94 -15.20
N LEU A 75 19.13 -4.09 -15.16
CA LEU A 75 17.67 -4.21 -15.39
C LEU A 75 16.87 -3.88 -14.12
N VAL A 76 17.25 -4.48 -12.99
CA VAL A 76 16.70 -4.25 -11.64
C VAL A 76 17.79 -4.63 -10.65
N GLY A 77 18.11 -3.74 -9.71
CA GLY A 77 19.10 -3.97 -8.65
C GLY A 77 18.43 -3.97 -7.29
N SER A 78 19.11 -4.58 -6.32
CA SER A 78 18.84 -4.36 -4.90
C SER A 78 20.08 -3.86 -4.20
N SER A 79 19.98 -2.75 -3.49
CA SER A 79 21.04 -2.22 -2.65
C SER A 79 20.53 -2.07 -1.22
N THR A 80 21.40 -1.90 -0.24
CA THR A 80 20.96 -1.59 1.14
C THR A 80 21.10 -0.09 1.35
N ASP A 81 20.02 0.55 1.80
CA ASP A 81 20.04 1.95 2.19
C ASP A 81 21.03 2.13 3.36
N GLN A 82 21.98 3.04 3.20
CA GLN A 82 22.98 3.30 4.24
C GLN A 82 22.40 4.05 5.45
N GLU A 83 21.32 4.83 5.24
CA GLU A 83 20.65 5.57 6.32
C GLU A 83 19.73 4.66 7.13
N THR A 84 18.95 3.82 6.45
CA THR A 84 17.90 3.01 7.08
C THR A 84 18.29 1.55 7.28
N GLY A 85 19.38 1.08 6.66
CA GLY A 85 19.82 -0.32 6.69
C GLY A 85 18.89 -1.28 5.96
N ARG A 86 17.90 -0.78 5.21
CA ARG A 86 16.86 -1.59 4.55
C ARG A 86 17.24 -1.85 3.09
N THR A 87 16.93 -3.04 2.61
CA THR A 87 17.02 -3.36 1.18
C THR A 87 16.15 -2.38 0.40
N MET A 88 16.70 -1.76 -0.64
CA MET A 88 16.05 -0.90 -1.62
C MET A 88 15.96 -1.64 -2.94
N ILE A 89 14.97 -1.31 -3.77
CA ILE A 89 14.91 -1.73 -5.16
C ILE A 89 15.29 -0.53 -6.02
N GLU A 90 16.20 -0.75 -6.96
CA GLU A 90 16.60 0.25 -7.95
C GLU A 90 16.35 -0.26 -9.36
N THR A 91 15.86 0.60 -10.24
CA THR A 91 15.64 0.29 -11.65
C THR A 91 15.93 1.51 -12.51
N ARG A 92 16.27 1.30 -13.79
CA ARG A 92 16.46 2.38 -14.76
C ARG A 92 15.23 2.44 -15.67
N ILE A 93 14.57 3.59 -15.71
CA ILE A 93 13.37 3.80 -16.52
C ILE A 93 13.61 4.90 -17.54
N LEU A 94 12.95 4.79 -18.68
CA LEU A 94 12.79 5.90 -19.60
C LEU A 94 11.48 6.62 -19.25
N GLU A 95 11.56 7.82 -18.70
CA GLU A 95 10.37 8.62 -18.41
C GLU A 95 10.08 9.54 -19.60
N SER A 96 8.91 9.37 -20.21
CA SER A 96 8.43 10.24 -21.28
C SER A 96 7.54 11.33 -20.68
N ASP A 97 8.06 12.55 -20.54
CA ASP A 97 7.23 13.73 -20.26
C ASP A 97 6.59 14.21 -21.57
N PRO A 98 5.27 14.47 -21.63
CA PRO A 98 4.64 15.06 -22.82
C PRO A 98 5.23 16.42 -23.24
N ASN A 99 5.99 17.09 -22.38
CA ASN A 99 6.58 18.41 -22.63
C ASN A 99 8.12 18.39 -22.76
N ALA A 100 8.76 17.23 -22.62
CA ALA A 100 10.22 17.11 -22.70
C ALA A 100 10.66 15.89 -23.51
N GLU A 101 11.94 15.84 -23.87
CA GLU A 101 12.51 14.64 -24.48
C GLU A 101 12.55 13.49 -23.45
N PRO A 102 12.40 12.22 -23.87
CA PRO A 102 12.47 11.10 -22.96
C PRO A 102 13.83 11.05 -22.27
N ALA A 103 13.83 11.10 -20.94
CA ALA A 103 15.04 11.10 -20.14
C ALA A 103 15.17 9.79 -19.36
N LEU A 104 16.41 9.33 -19.22
CA LEU A 104 16.74 8.14 -18.45
C LEU A 104 16.88 8.53 -16.97
N TYR A 105 16.07 7.91 -16.12
CA TYR A 105 16.13 8.12 -14.67
C TYR A 105 16.48 6.83 -13.96
N GLN A 106 17.21 6.94 -12.84
CA GLN A 106 17.31 5.84 -11.89
C GLN A 106 16.23 6.01 -10.82
N VAL A 107 15.30 5.06 -10.77
CA VAL A 107 14.26 5.00 -9.74
C VAL A 107 14.78 4.20 -8.56
N LYS A 108 14.63 4.74 -7.36
CA LYS A 108 14.94 4.06 -6.09
C LYS A 108 13.68 3.99 -5.23
N TYR A 109 13.31 2.78 -4.83
CA TYR A 109 12.23 2.51 -3.90
C TYR A 109 12.81 2.26 -2.51
N ARG A 110 12.44 3.10 -1.53
CA ARG A 110 12.92 2.97 -0.15
C ARG A 110 11.84 3.28 0.87
N LEU A 111 11.98 2.70 2.06
CA LEU A 111 11.11 2.97 3.20
C LEU A 111 11.67 4.15 3.98
N GLN A 112 10.91 5.24 4.04
CA GLN A 112 11.25 6.46 4.76
C GLN A 112 10.24 6.67 5.90
N GLU A 113 10.74 6.99 7.09
CA GLU A 113 9.88 7.37 8.21
C GLU A 113 9.26 8.75 7.96
N TYR A 114 7.97 8.88 8.23
CA TYR A 114 7.33 10.20 8.22
C TYR A 114 7.98 11.09 9.29
N PRO A 115 8.08 12.42 9.07
CA PRO A 115 8.60 13.34 10.08
C PRO A 115 7.86 13.19 11.42
N GLU A 116 8.60 13.49 12.50
CA GLU A 116 8.45 12.97 13.87
C GLU A 116 7.01 12.90 14.43
N GLY A 117 6.72 11.79 15.13
CA GLY A 117 5.53 11.64 15.98
C GLY A 117 4.42 10.74 15.42
N SER A 118 4.47 10.37 14.14
CA SER A 118 3.42 9.53 13.52
C SER A 118 3.65 8.02 13.69
N GLY A 119 4.89 7.58 13.88
CA GLY A 119 5.27 6.16 13.87
C GLY A 119 4.97 5.45 12.54
N ARG A 120 4.71 6.20 11.47
CA ARG A 120 4.36 5.69 10.14
C ARG A 120 5.59 5.67 9.24
N THR A 121 5.65 4.68 8.37
CA THR A 121 6.68 4.56 7.34
C THR A 121 6.02 4.68 5.97
N ALA A 122 6.57 5.49 5.08
CA ALA A 122 6.18 5.52 3.68
C ALA A 122 7.18 4.78 2.82
N LEU A 123 6.67 4.03 1.84
CA LEU A 123 7.44 3.71 0.65
C LEU A 123 7.47 4.94 -0.25
N VAL A 124 8.67 5.47 -0.44
CA VAL A 124 8.95 6.58 -1.34
C VAL A 124 9.62 6.07 -2.60
N ARG A 125 9.22 6.66 -3.73
CA ARG A 125 9.87 6.52 -5.03
C ARG A 125 10.69 7.78 -5.27
N ALA A 126 12.00 7.63 -5.31
CA ALA A 126 12.94 8.71 -5.63
C ALA A 126 13.40 8.54 -7.07
N LEU A 127 13.30 9.62 -7.86
CA LEU A 127 13.88 9.73 -9.19
C LEU A 127 15.22 10.45 -9.08
N ASP A 128 16.28 9.72 -9.38
CA ASP A 128 17.64 10.23 -9.42
C ASP A 128 17.98 10.67 -10.86
N PRO A 129 18.22 11.97 -11.09
CA PRO A 129 18.46 12.54 -12.42
C PRO A 129 19.90 12.43 -12.88
N ASP A 130 20.81 11.83 -12.09
CA ASP A 130 22.23 11.64 -12.45
C ASP A 130 22.45 10.89 -13.78
N LEU A 131 21.43 10.22 -14.32
CA LEU A 131 21.45 9.54 -15.62
C LEU A 131 20.74 10.33 -16.75
N ALA A 132 20.09 11.45 -16.45
CA ALA A 132 19.44 12.30 -17.43
C ALA A 132 20.50 13.21 -18.09
N GLU A 133 20.71 13.07 -19.39
CA GLU A 133 21.58 13.99 -20.14
C GLU A 133 20.85 15.33 -20.34
N GLY A 134 21.03 16.26 -19.38
CA GLY A 134 20.48 17.62 -19.43
C GLY A 134 20.17 18.12 -18.02
N ASP A 135 20.58 19.38 -17.73
CA ASP A 135 20.49 20.14 -16.47
C ASP A 135 20.12 19.37 -15.20
N SER A 136 21.03 19.37 -14.21
CA SER A 136 20.84 18.70 -12.91
C SER A 136 19.53 19.10 -12.24
N GLU A 137 18.46 18.35 -12.50
CA GLU A 137 17.24 18.47 -11.73
C GLU A 137 17.53 17.98 -10.30
N GLU A 138 16.85 18.52 -9.30
CA GLU A 138 16.92 17.98 -7.95
C GLU A 138 16.24 16.59 -7.90
N THR A 139 16.72 15.69 -7.05
CA THR A 139 16.10 14.38 -6.82
C THR A 139 14.61 14.54 -6.48
N LYS A 140 13.73 14.12 -7.38
CA LYS A 140 12.27 14.18 -7.18
C LYS A 140 11.84 12.99 -6.32
N VAL A 141 11.52 13.24 -5.05
CA VAL A 141 11.00 12.21 -4.13
C VAL A 141 9.47 12.32 -4.03
N LYS A 142 8.77 11.23 -4.37
CA LYS A 142 7.31 11.15 -4.27
C LYS A 142 6.90 9.97 -3.39
N PRO A 143 6.07 10.17 -2.34
CA PRO A 143 5.50 9.06 -1.60
C PRO A 143 4.53 8.30 -2.51
N VAL A 144 4.71 6.98 -2.63
CA VAL A 144 3.87 6.11 -3.47
C VAL A 144 2.93 5.28 -2.61
N PHE A 145 3.35 4.97 -1.38
CA PHE A 145 2.55 4.15 -0.48
C PHE A 145 2.91 4.46 0.98
N THR A 146 1.92 4.47 1.87
CA THR A 146 2.14 4.69 3.31
C THR A 146 1.71 3.45 4.07
N LEU A 147 2.63 2.90 4.86
CA LEU A 147 2.39 1.82 5.82
C LEU A 147 1.84 2.40 7.12
N ASP A 148 0.79 1.77 7.62
CA ASP A 148 0.34 2.01 8.99
C ASP A 148 1.35 1.42 10.01
N VAL A 149 1.28 1.87 11.27
CA VAL A 149 2.28 1.58 12.33
C VAL A 149 2.58 0.09 12.54
N GLN A 150 1.61 -0.79 12.26
CA GLN A 150 1.73 -2.24 12.43
C GLN A 150 2.07 -2.98 11.12
N GLU A 151 2.25 -2.25 10.02
CA GLU A 151 2.46 -2.82 8.70
C GLU A 151 3.96 -2.83 8.37
N SER A 152 4.42 -3.97 7.86
CA SER A 152 5.76 -4.13 7.31
C SER A 152 5.67 -4.46 5.83
N LEU A 153 6.56 -3.88 5.03
CA LEU A 153 6.76 -4.26 3.64
C LEU A 153 8.14 -4.90 3.53
N ASP A 154 8.16 -6.07 2.91
CA ASP A 154 9.39 -6.80 2.60
C ASP A 154 9.36 -7.21 1.13
N TRP A 155 10.53 -7.29 0.51
CA TRP A 155 10.66 -7.70 -0.89
C TRP A 155 11.86 -8.61 -1.07
N LYS A 156 11.69 -9.54 -2.01
CA LYS A 156 12.72 -10.49 -2.40
C LYS A 156 13.03 -10.28 -3.87
N VAL A 157 14.29 -9.98 -4.18
CA VAL A 157 14.77 -9.95 -5.57
C VAL A 157 15.32 -11.33 -5.89
N GLU A 158 14.72 -11.99 -6.87
CA GLU A 158 15.24 -13.24 -7.42
C GLU A 158 16.17 -12.90 -8.59
N THR A 159 17.48 -12.97 -8.35
CA THR A 159 18.48 -12.76 -9.39
C THR A 159 18.56 -14.01 -10.25
N THR A 160 17.91 -13.97 -11.42
CA THR A 160 18.15 -14.99 -12.44
C THR A 160 19.49 -14.70 -13.11
N ASP A 161 20.46 -15.59 -12.92
CA ASP A 161 21.81 -15.46 -13.49
C ASP A 161 21.72 -15.58 -15.03
N TRP A 162 21.69 -14.44 -15.71
CA TRP A 162 21.52 -14.37 -17.17
C TRP A 162 22.72 -14.94 -17.96
N ARG A 163 23.83 -15.22 -17.28
CA ARG A 163 25.05 -15.80 -17.87
C ARG A 163 24.89 -17.25 -18.33
N GLY A 164 23.74 -17.89 -18.07
CA GLY A 164 23.39 -19.24 -18.53
C GLY A 164 22.52 -19.31 -19.79
N ALA A 165 22.04 -18.19 -20.35
CA ALA A 165 21.29 -18.19 -21.60
C ALA A 165 22.26 -18.37 -22.78
N THR A 166 22.64 -19.62 -23.03
CA THR A 166 23.53 -20.02 -24.11
C THR A 166 23.07 -19.48 -25.45
N SER A 167 24.00 -18.79 -26.12
CA SER A 167 24.05 -18.50 -27.55
C SER A 167 23.30 -19.53 -28.39
N PRO A 168 22.39 -19.14 -29.30
CA PRO A 168 21.80 -20.10 -30.23
C PRO A 168 22.93 -20.70 -31.05
N SER A 169 23.17 -21.99 -30.81
CA SER A 169 24.12 -22.78 -31.58
C SER A 169 23.67 -22.72 -33.04
N LYS A 170 24.59 -22.32 -33.90
CA LYS A 170 24.45 -22.23 -35.36
C LYS A 170 23.63 -23.41 -35.90
N LEU A 171 22.55 -23.09 -36.61
CA LEU A 171 21.98 -23.92 -37.67
C LEU A 171 22.22 -23.19 -39.00
#